data_AF-A0A2U2CE02-F1
#
_entry.id   AF-A0A2U2CE02-F1
#
_cell.length_a   1.000
_cell.length_b   1.000
_cell.length_c   1.000
_cell.angle_alpha   90.00
_cell.angle_beta   90.00
_cell.angle_gamma   90.00
#
_symmetry.space_group_name_H-M   'P 1'
#
loop_
_entity.id
_entity.type
_entity.pdbx_description
1 polymer ?
#
loop_
_entity_poly.entity_id
_entity_poly.type
_entity_poly.pdbx_seq_one_letter_code
_entity_poly.pdbx_strand_id
1 'polypeptide(L)'
;MILGHAPQEQHSGVEPVFHPLTGCRSVLLVDASDAMRFLDARPNRQSVVLTRMRHLTPAMLSSTNPDAVIAPLMAADWDIVDLGLILEAMGYRGDLFALSRPLPHAELILRELTAICPRLSVHLLYDRQG
;
A
#
# COMPACT_ATOMS: atom_id res chain seq x y z
N MET A 1 -1.81 -45.05 -24.43
CA MET A 1 -0.58 -44.25 -24.58
C MET A 1 -0.86 -42.92 -23.87
N ILE A 2 -0.36 -42.81 -22.63
CA ILE A 2 0.02 -41.62 -21.82
C ILE A 2 0.19 -40.33 -22.67
N LEU A 3 -0.09 -39.08 -22.27
CA LEU A 3 -0.69 -38.36 -21.14
C LEU A 3 -0.61 -36.87 -21.55
N GLY A 4 -1.53 -36.02 -21.09
CA GLY A 4 -1.33 -34.57 -21.22
C GLY A 4 -2.55 -33.73 -20.88
N HIS A 5 -3.26 -34.08 -19.80
CA HIS A 5 -4.17 -33.12 -19.18
C HIS A 5 -3.29 -32.05 -18.54
N ALA A 6 -3.15 -30.91 -19.20
CA ALA A 6 -2.54 -29.74 -18.58
C ALA A 6 -3.34 -29.46 -17.29
N PRO A 7 -2.68 -29.29 -16.13
CA PRO A 7 -3.37 -28.90 -14.92
C PRO A 7 -3.98 -27.54 -15.17
N GLN A 8 -5.30 -27.45 -15.04
CA GLN A 8 -5.97 -26.16 -14.95
C GLN A 8 -5.43 -25.52 -13.67
N GLU A 9 -4.52 -24.55 -13.82
CA GLU A 9 -4.11 -23.68 -12.73
C GLU A 9 -5.37 -22.97 -12.26
N GLN A 10 -5.97 -23.52 -11.22
CA GLN A 10 -6.98 -22.88 -10.42
C GLN A 10 -6.27 -21.72 -9.73
N HIS A 11 -6.07 -20.62 -10.47
CA HIS A 11 -5.81 -19.33 -9.89
C HIS A 11 -7.05 -18.98 -9.08
N SER A 12 -7.05 -19.39 -7.82
CA SER A 12 -7.90 -18.87 -6.77
C SER A 12 -7.54 -17.38 -6.71
N GLY A 13 -8.22 -16.60 -7.56
CA GLY A 13 -8.04 -15.17 -7.67
C GLY A 13 -8.43 -14.59 -6.33
N VAL A 14 -7.43 -14.25 -5.53
CA VAL A 14 -7.62 -13.35 -4.40
C VAL A 14 -7.97 -12.02 -5.06
N GLU A 15 -9.26 -11.74 -5.20
CA GLU A 15 -9.68 -10.40 -5.61
C GLU A 15 -9.08 -9.41 -4.60
N PRO A 16 -8.40 -8.35 -5.06
CA PRO A 16 -7.85 -7.36 -4.14
C PRO A 16 -9.00 -6.77 -3.34
N VAL A 17 -9.09 -7.14 -2.07
CA VAL A 17 -10.09 -6.59 -1.15
C VAL A 17 -9.75 -5.11 -0.98
N PHE A 18 -10.63 -4.24 -1.45
CA PHE A 18 -10.51 -2.80 -1.19
C PHE A 18 -10.72 -2.56 0.30
N HIS A 19 -9.66 -2.17 0.99
CA HIS A 19 -9.76 -1.79 2.40
C HIS A 19 -10.12 -0.31 2.48
N PRO A 20 -11.31 0.03 3.01
CA PRO A 20 -11.73 1.42 3.10
C PRO A 20 -10.88 2.17 4.13
N LEU A 21 -10.25 3.26 3.69
CA LEU A 21 -9.47 4.17 4.55
C LEU A 21 -10.34 4.93 5.57
N THR A 22 -11.66 4.78 5.53
CA THR A 22 -12.63 5.50 6.37
C THR A 22 -12.58 5.11 7.85
N GLY A 23 -11.92 4.00 8.19
CA GLY A 23 -11.66 3.59 9.57
C GLY A 23 -10.38 4.18 10.19
N CYS A 24 -9.45 4.67 9.35
CA CYS A 24 -8.16 5.21 9.79
C CYS A 24 -8.33 6.63 10.35
N ARG A 25 -7.85 6.89 11.56
CA ARG A 25 -7.86 8.22 12.20
C ARG A 25 -6.63 9.03 11.84
N SER A 26 -5.49 8.39 11.59
CA SER A 26 -4.23 9.01 11.20
C SER A 26 -3.70 8.33 9.94
N VAL A 27 -3.48 9.11 8.88
CA VAL A 27 -2.98 8.60 7.60
C VAL A 27 -1.74 9.39 7.18
N LEU A 28 -0.68 8.68 6.82
CA LEU A 28 0.56 9.27 6.29
C LEU A 28 0.66 9.03 4.79
N LEU A 29 0.68 10.10 4.00
CA LEU A 29 0.89 10.06 2.56
C LEU A 29 2.37 10.32 2.29
N VAL A 30 3.03 9.42 1.55
CA VAL A 30 4.43 9.53 1.15
C VAL A 30 4.49 9.70 -0.36
N ASP A 31 4.83 10.90 -0.83
CA ASP A 31 4.84 11.28 -2.25
C ASP A 31 3.53 10.96 -3.01
N ALA A 32 2.40 10.82 -2.29
CA ALA A 32 1.09 10.45 -2.82
C ALA A 32 0.03 11.54 -2.60
N SER A 33 0.30 12.79 -3.00
CA SER A 33 -0.68 13.89 -2.84
C SER A 33 -2.02 13.60 -3.50
N ASP A 34 -2.01 12.89 -4.63
CA ASP A 34 -3.19 12.45 -5.35
C ASP A 34 -4.09 11.51 -4.55
N ALA A 35 -3.54 10.84 -3.53
CA ALA A 35 -4.30 9.97 -2.64
C ALA A 35 -5.25 10.72 -1.69
N MET A 36 -5.09 12.04 -1.55
CA MET A 36 -5.98 12.89 -0.73
C MET A 36 -7.46 12.71 -1.08
N ARG A 37 -7.77 12.38 -2.34
CA ARG A 37 -9.14 12.15 -2.82
C ARG A 37 -9.85 10.94 -2.18
N PHE A 38 -9.08 9.98 -1.64
CA PHE A 38 -9.62 8.76 -1.04
C PHE A 38 -9.89 8.90 0.47
N LEU A 39 -9.57 10.05 1.05
CA LEU A 39 -9.64 10.33 2.48
C LEU A 39 -11.00 10.92 2.86
N ASP A 40 -11.35 10.84 4.14
CA ASP A 40 -12.62 11.39 4.64
C ASP A 40 -12.55 12.93 4.62
N ALA A 41 -13.39 13.55 3.78
CA ALA A 41 -13.42 15.00 3.62
C ALA A 41 -13.95 15.76 4.84
N ARG A 42 -14.53 15.06 5.83
CA ARG A 42 -15.09 15.69 7.02
C ARG A 42 -13.97 16.14 7.97
N PRO A 43 -13.97 17.42 8.39
CA PRO A 43 -12.98 17.90 9.34
C PRO A 43 -13.03 17.10 10.66
N ASN A 44 -11.88 16.93 11.30
CA ASN A 44 -11.71 16.23 12.57
C ASN A 44 -12.07 14.73 12.59
N ARG A 45 -12.38 14.08 11.45
CA ARG A 45 -12.51 12.62 11.40
C ARG A 45 -11.20 11.91 11.13
N GLN A 46 -10.32 12.54 10.35
CA GLN A 46 -9.08 11.94 9.89
C GLN A 46 -7.98 13.01 9.86
N SER A 47 -6.89 12.72 10.56
CA SER A 47 -5.65 13.49 10.51
C SER A 47 -4.80 12.97 9.37
N VAL A 48 -4.32 13.88 8.52
CA VAL A 48 -3.56 13.52 7.32
C VAL A 48 -2.24 14.26 7.32
N VAL A 49 -1.16 13.51 7.18
CA VAL A 49 0.19 14.09 7.05
C VAL A 49 0.71 13.72 5.67
N LEU A 50 1.13 14.72 4.90
CA LEU A 50 1.80 14.53 3.62
C LEU A 50 3.30 14.77 3.79
N THR A 51 4.11 13.81 3.37
CA THR A 51 5.57 13.90 3.40
C THR A 51 6.17 13.35 2.11
N ARG A 52 7.49 13.43 2.00
CA ARG A 52 8.28 12.80 0.94
C ARG A 52 9.10 11.66 1.50
N MET A 53 9.42 10.67 0.68
CA MET A 53 10.19 9.50 1.09
C MET A 53 11.50 9.88 1.80
N ARG A 54 12.26 10.81 1.23
CA ARG A 54 13.52 11.31 1.80
C ARG A 54 13.41 12.05 3.15
N HIS A 55 12.20 12.43 3.56
CA HIS A 55 11.95 13.12 4.84
C HIS A 55 11.31 12.18 5.87
N LEU A 56 11.04 10.93 5.49
CA LEU A 56 10.49 9.94 6.40
C LEU A 56 11.55 9.56 7.43
N THR A 57 11.17 9.62 8.71
CA THR A 57 12.06 9.31 9.84
C THR A 57 11.32 8.53 10.92
N PRO A 58 12.03 7.80 11.80
CA PRO A 58 11.40 7.10 12.93
C PRO A 58 10.65 8.06 13.87
N ALA A 59 11.20 9.25 14.08
CA ALA A 59 10.60 10.29 14.93
C ALA A 59 9.28 10.80 14.33
N MET A 60 9.23 11.00 13.01
CA MET A 60 7.99 11.37 12.31
C MET A 60 6.94 10.28 12.48
N LEU A 61 7.27 9.02 12.20
CA LEU A 61 6.33 7.90 12.37
C LEU A 61 5.82 7.77 13.80
N SER A 62 6.70 7.92 14.79
CA SER A 62 6.31 7.85 16.21
C SER A 62 5.38 9.00 16.61
N SER A 63 5.64 10.21 16.09
CA SER A 63 4.85 11.39 16.38
C SER A 63 3.49 11.40 15.69
N THR A 64 3.42 10.91 14.44
CA THR A 64 2.17 10.86 13.68
C THR A 64 1.35 9.61 13.97
N ASN A 65 2.01 8.54 14.42
CA ASN A 65 1.46 7.23 14.74
C ASN A 65 0.35 6.82 13.74
N PRO A 66 0.67 6.70 12.44
CA PRO A 66 -0.33 6.52 11.41
C PRO A 66 -0.96 5.12 11.49
N ASP A 67 -2.26 5.04 11.30
CA ASP A 67 -2.96 3.77 11.12
C ASP A 67 -2.61 3.15 9.76
N ALA A 68 -2.48 4.02 8.75
CA ALA A 68 -2.16 3.64 7.38
C ALA A 68 -1.11 4.56 6.75
N VAL A 69 -0.23 3.98 5.92
CA VAL A 69 0.67 4.69 5.03
C VAL A 69 0.22 4.48 3.59
N ILE A 70 0.15 5.57 2.81
CA ILE A 70 -0.20 5.53 1.39
C ILE A 70 0.97 6.08 0.57
N ALA A 71 1.35 5.35 -0.47
CA ALA A 71 2.48 5.69 -1.34
C ALA A 71 2.23 5.22 -2.77
N PRO A 72 2.83 5.85 -3.80
CA PRO A 72 2.81 5.30 -5.15
C PRO A 72 3.45 3.91 -5.16
N LEU A 73 2.90 3.01 -5.97
CA LEU A 73 3.53 1.71 -6.24
C LEU A 73 4.94 1.90 -6.82
N MET A 74 5.07 2.90 -7.71
CA MET A 74 6.30 3.29 -8.38
C MET A 74 6.41 4.82 -8.36
N ALA A 75 7.51 5.33 -7.83
CA ALA A 75 7.90 6.73 -7.92
C ALA A 75 9.12 6.89 -8.86
N ALA A 76 9.57 8.12 -9.07
CA ALA A 76 10.69 8.38 -10.00
C ALA A 76 12.02 7.76 -9.53
N ASP A 77 12.26 7.74 -8.22
CA ASP A 77 13.57 7.37 -7.63
C ASP A 77 13.51 6.16 -6.69
N TRP A 78 12.31 5.63 -6.42
CA TRP A 78 12.07 4.56 -5.46
C TRP A 78 10.76 3.83 -5.78
N ASP A 79 10.60 2.61 -5.26
CA ASP A 79 9.36 1.85 -5.37
C ASP A 79 8.79 1.44 -4.01
N ILE A 80 7.55 0.95 -4.00
CA ILE A 80 6.87 0.60 -2.75
C ILE A 80 7.62 -0.44 -1.90
N VAL A 81 8.48 -1.28 -2.50
CA VAL A 81 9.30 -2.25 -1.78
C VAL A 81 10.34 -1.51 -0.95
N ASP A 82 11.02 -0.52 -1.53
CA ASP A 82 11.98 0.32 -0.81
C ASP A 82 11.34 0.97 0.43
N LEU A 83 10.13 1.54 0.25
CA LEU A 83 9.37 2.12 1.36
C LEU A 83 8.95 1.07 2.39
N GLY A 84 8.46 -0.10 1.95
CA GLY A 84 8.05 -1.18 2.84
C GLY A 84 9.19 -1.64 3.75
N LEU A 85 10.38 -1.85 3.18
CA LEU A 85 11.59 -2.22 3.92
C LEU A 85 11.99 -1.14 4.94
N ILE A 86 11.91 0.13 4.54
CA ILE A 86 12.23 1.27 5.40
C ILE A 86 11.22 1.37 6.57
N LEU A 87 9.92 1.24 6.30
CA LEU A 87 8.86 1.22 7.32
C LEU A 87 9.06 0.07 8.32
N GLU A 88 9.34 -1.13 7.82
CA GLU A 88 9.64 -2.31 8.62
C GLU A 88 10.89 -2.12 9.51
N ALA A 89 11.96 -1.55 8.96
CA ALA A 89 13.17 -1.23 9.70
C ALA A 89 12.91 -0.20 10.81
N MET A 90 11.96 0.71 10.60
CA MET A 90 11.48 1.66 11.61
C MET A 90 10.48 1.05 12.61
N GLY A 91 10.11 -0.23 12.43
CA GLY A 91 9.22 -0.95 13.32
C GLY A 91 7.72 -0.69 13.08
N TYR A 92 7.36 -0.06 11.96
CA TYR A 92 5.96 0.09 11.55
C TYR A 92 5.34 -1.27 11.20
N ARG A 93 4.07 -1.45 11.56
CA ARG A 93 3.32 -2.72 11.41
C ARG A 93 1.87 -2.51 10.95
N GLY A 94 1.55 -1.31 10.47
CA GLY A 94 0.19 -0.97 10.05
C GLY A 94 -0.05 -1.30 8.58
N ASP A 95 -1.09 -0.68 8.04
CA ASP A 95 -1.48 -0.88 6.65
C ASP A 95 -0.59 -0.05 5.69
N LEU A 96 -0.09 -0.69 4.65
CA LEU A 96 0.62 -0.05 3.54
C LEU A 96 -0.23 -0.14 2.27
N PHE A 97 -0.72 0.99 1.79
CA PHE A 97 -1.50 1.09 0.56
C PHE A 97 -0.62 1.57 -0.60
N ALA A 98 -0.43 0.70 -1.59
CA ALA A 98 0.21 1.03 -2.86
C ALA A 98 -0.80 1.67 -3.82
N LEU A 99 -0.66 2.97 -4.08
CA LEU A 99 -1.39 3.70 -5.09
C LEU A 99 -0.88 3.33 -6.48
N SER A 100 -1.75 2.80 -7.33
CA SER A 100 -1.39 2.39 -8.69
C SER A 100 -2.54 2.64 -9.67
N ARG A 101 -2.22 2.65 -10.97
CA ARG A 101 -3.25 2.40 -12.00
C ARG A 101 -3.65 0.92 -11.95
N PRO A 102 -4.80 0.50 -12.51
CA PRO A 102 -5.15 -0.91 -12.60
C PRO A 102 -4.01 -1.74 -13.22
N LEU A 103 -3.65 -2.84 -12.56
CA LEU A 103 -2.54 -3.71 -12.94
C LEU A 103 -3.07 -5.06 -13.42
N PRO A 104 -2.49 -5.63 -14.48
CA PRO A 104 -2.67 -7.05 -14.74
C PRO A 104 -1.99 -7.84 -13.61
N HIS A 105 -2.66 -8.86 -13.08
CA HIS A 105 -2.11 -9.76 -12.06
C HIS A 105 -1.69 -9.09 -10.75
N ALA A 106 -2.51 -8.17 -10.25
CA ALA A 106 -2.33 -7.45 -8.99
C ALA A 106 -2.01 -8.36 -7.78
N GLU A 107 -2.55 -9.58 -7.78
CA GLU A 107 -2.31 -10.61 -6.78
C GLU A 107 -0.83 -11.02 -6.67
N LEU A 108 -0.09 -11.02 -7.78
CA LEU A 108 1.34 -11.34 -7.78
C LEU A 108 2.11 -10.26 -7.01
N ILE A 109 1.80 -8.99 -7.28
CA ILE A 109 2.46 -7.85 -6.64
C ILE A 109 2.20 -7.86 -5.13
N LEU A 110 0.95 -8.07 -4.72
CA LEU A 110 0.59 -8.20 -3.30
C LEU A 110 1.33 -9.36 -2.62
N ARG A 111 1.44 -10.51 -3.30
CA ARG A 111 2.13 -11.68 -2.76
C ARG A 111 3.63 -11.40 -2.56
N GLU A 112 4.30 -10.83 -3.55
CA GLU A 112 5.73 -10.50 -3.44
C GLU A 112 5.98 -9.45 -2.34
N LEU A 113 5.16 -8.39 -2.27
CA LEU A 113 5.29 -7.38 -1.22
C LEU A 113 5.07 -7.95 0.17
N THR A 114 4.06 -8.80 0.34
CA THR A 114 3.79 -9.46 1.62
C THR A 114 4.93 -10.40 2.02
N ALA A 115 5.54 -11.08 1.06
CA ALA A 115 6.68 -11.95 1.31
C ALA A 115 7.94 -11.16 1.73
N ILE A 116 8.16 -9.98 1.15
CA ILE A 116 9.30 -9.10 1.47
C ILE A 116 9.08 -8.34 2.78
N CYS A 117 7.86 -7.88 3.04
CA CYS A 117 7.50 -7.05 4.20
C CYS A 117 6.45 -7.76 5.09
N PRO A 118 6.81 -8.85 5.78
CA PRO A 118 5.85 -9.73 6.47
C PRO A 118 5.17 -9.10 7.69
N ARG A 119 5.66 -7.96 8.20
CA ARG A 119 5.02 -7.24 9.33
C ARG A 119 4.05 -6.16 8.86
N LEU A 120 3.95 -5.91 7.56
CA LEU A 120 3.03 -4.94 6.99
C LEU A 120 1.79 -5.64 6.43
N SER A 121 0.64 -5.00 6.59
CA SER A 121 -0.57 -5.38 5.87
C SER A 121 -0.60 -4.62 4.55
N VAL A 122 -0.33 -5.28 3.43
CA VAL A 122 -0.18 -4.61 2.13
C VAL A 122 -1.48 -4.65 1.34
N HIS A 123 -1.85 -3.50 0.77
CA HIS A 123 -3.08 -3.29 0.02
C HIS A 123 -2.82 -2.52 -1.28
N LEU A 124 -3.69 -2.68 -2.27
CA LEU A 124 -3.69 -1.85 -3.48
C LEU A 124 -4.81 -0.82 -3.45
N LEU A 125 -4.47 0.40 -3.83
CA LEU A 125 -5.39 1.51 -4.01
C LEU A 125 -5.33 1.94 -5.47
N TYR A 126 -6.45 1.83 -6.19
CA TYR A 126 -6.46 2.18 -7.61
C TYR A 126 -6.86 3.62 -7.86
N ASP A 127 -5.97 4.32 -8.54
CA ASP A 127 -6.27 5.58 -9.17
C ASP A 127 -7.17 5.35 -10.39
N ARG A 128 -8.46 5.70 -10.27
CA ARG A 128 -9.41 5.56 -11.39
C ARG A 128 -9.31 6.67 -12.43
N GLN A 129 -8.32 7.57 -12.37
CA GLN A 129 -8.09 8.54 -13.45
C GLN A 129 -7.22 7.91 -14.53
N GLY A 130 -7.90 7.48 -15.59
CA GLY A 130 -7.38 7.44 -16.96
C GLY A 130 -8.17 8.45 -17.79
#